data_AF-A0A931CC75-F1
#
_entry.id   AF-A0A931CC75-F1
#
_cell.length_a   1.000
_cell.length_b   1.000
_cell.length_c   1.000
_cell.angle_alpha   90.00
_cell.angle_beta   90.00
_cell.angle_gamma   90.00
#
_symmetry.space_group_name_H-M   'P 1'
#
loop_
_entity.id
_entity.type
_entity.pdbx_description
1 polymer ?
#
loop_
_entity_poly.entity_id
_entity_poly.type
_entity_poly.pdbx_seq_one_letter_code
_entity_poly.pdbx_strand_id
1 'polypeptide(L)'
;MSASAASVIHLARPHRPVVVAGTLGELRGPTGGIVELPLRLWWHPQRAFDLGQHTMLLWMYENVLREAIRVDELRDHLDGGTLVRVWPELNLPRAVRAAWEARHPQLRKRVAA
;
A
#
# COMPACT_ATOMS: atom_id res chain seq x y z
N MET A 1 25.13 13.99 -22.98
CA MET A 1 24.16 14.91 -22.36
C MET A 1 23.07 14.05 -21.73
N SER A 2 23.14 13.80 -20.42
CA SER A 2 22.12 12.99 -19.72
C SER A 2 20.88 13.85 -19.51
N ALA A 3 19.78 13.48 -20.16
CA ALA A 3 18.48 14.02 -19.81
C ALA A 3 18.15 13.53 -18.38
N SER A 4 18.04 14.48 -17.44
CA SER A 4 17.45 14.21 -16.13
C SER A 4 16.03 13.70 -16.37
N ALA A 5 15.80 12.42 -16.10
CA ALA A 5 14.46 11.85 -16.16
C ALA A 5 13.62 12.57 -15.10
N ALA A 6 12.73 13.46 -15.53
CA ALA A 6 11.77 14.09 -14.66
C ALA A 6 11.02 12.97 -13.91
N SER A 7 11.19 12.90 -12.58
CA SER A 7 10.48 11.93 -11.75
C SER A 7 8.99 12.11 -11.96
N VAL A 8 8.35 11.14 -12.62
CA VAL A 8 6.91 11.13 -12.81
C VAL A 8 6.27 11.00 -11.43
N ILE A 9 5.62 12.08 -10.96
CA ILE A 9 4.85 12.05 -9.72
C ILE A 9 3.56 11.30 -10.01
N HIS A 10 3.43 10.09 -9.49
CA HIS A 10 2.16 9.38 -9.48
C HIS A 10 1.27 9.97 -8.40
N LEU A 11 -0.02 10.18 -8.71
CA LEU A 11 -1.00 10.69 -7.77
C LEU A 11 -1.99 9.59 -7.36
N ALA A 12 -2.21 9.39 -6.06
CA ALA A 12 -3.21 8.46 -5.54
C ALA A 12 -4.64 8.95 -5.78
N ARG A 13 -4.82 10.28 -5.74
CA ARG A 13 -6.03 11.07 -6.07
C ARG A 13 -5.61 12.52 -6.36
N PRO A 14 -6.49 13.42 -6.84
CA PRO A 14 -6.10 14.82 -7.12
C PRO A 14 -5.32 15.44 -5.96
N HIS A 15 -4.17 16.05 -6.27
CA HIS A 15 -3.25 16.70 -5.32
C HIS A 15 -2.60 15.81 -4.25
N ARG A 16 -2.70 14.47 -4.33
CA ARG A 16 -2.02 13.56 -3.39
C ARG A 16 -1.00 12.69 -4.10
N PRO A 17 0.31 12.92 -3.91
CA PRO A 17 1.35 12.01 -4.37
C PRO A 17 1.20 10.62 -3.77
N VAL A 18 1.53 9.60 -4.56
CA VAL A 18 1.66 8.23 -4.05
C VAL A 18 2.94 8.16 -3.23
N VAL A 19 2.82 7.73 -1.99
CA VAL A 19 3.99 7.37 -1.16
C VAL A 19 4.31 5.90 -1.39
N VAL A 20 5.60 5.62 -1.58
CA VAL A 20 6.12 4.26 -1.81
C VAL A 20 7.27 4.00 -0.85
N ALA A 21 7.27 2.81 -0.25
CA ALA A 21 8.35 2.36 0.61
C ALA A 21 9.68 2.24 -0.16
N GLY A 22 10.80 2.43 0.53
CA GLY A 22 12.13 2.21 -0.03
C GLY A 22 12.41 0.73 -0.28
N THR A 23 11.92 -0.16 0.58
CA THR A 23 12.00 -1.61 0.38
C THR A 23 10.75 -2.28 0.90
N LEU A 24 10.39 -3.46 0.41
CA LEU A 24 9.30 -4.22 1.04
C LEU A 24 9.70 -4.77 2.42
N GLY A 25 11.00 -4.96 2.69
CA GLY A 25 11.49 -5.49 3.96
C GLY A 25 11.40 -4.52 5.14
N GLU A 26 11.15 -3.23 4.90
CA GLU A 26 10.91 -2.24 5.95
C GLU A 26 9.44 -2.18 6.41
N LEU A 27 8.53 -2.80 5.63
CA LEU A 27 7.12 -2.90 5.95
C LEU A 27 6.94 -4.02 6.99
N ARG A 28 6.63 -3.65 8.23
CA ARG A 28 6.58 -4.53 9.41
C ARG A 28 5.26 -4.43 10.17
N GLY A 29 4.22 -3.96 9.49
CA GLY A 29 2.88 -3.82 10.05
C GLY A 29 2.26 -5.17 10.43
N PRO A 30 1.11 -5.12 11.10
CA PRO A 30 0.42 -6.31 11.58
C PRO A 30 -0.09 -7.18 10.42
N THR A 31 -0.02 -8.51 10.61
CA THR A 31 -0.50 -9.52 9.63
C THR A 31 -1.72 -10.29 10.12
N GLY A 32 -2.19 -10.02 11.34
CA GLY A 32 -3.26 -10.75 12.01
C GLY A 32 -3.80 -9.98 13.21
N GLY A 33 -4.95 -10.41 13.73
CA GLY A 33 -5.63 -9.75 14.84
C GLY A 33 -6.44 -8.52 14.43
N ILE A 34 -6.92 -7.79 15.43
CA ILE A 34 -7.73 -6.57 15.23
C ILE A 34 -6.80 -5.35 15.20
N VAL A 35 -6.91 -4.55 14.14
CA VAL A 35 -6.14 -3.31 13.95
C VAL A 35 -7.09 -2.15 13.80
N GLU A 36 -6.87 -1.09 14.56
CA GLU A 36 -7.63 0.15 14.38
C GLU A 36 -6.84 1.15 13.53
N LEU A 37 -7.40 1.54 12.37
CA LEU A 37 -6.79 2.58 11.56
C LEU A 37 -7.02 3.98 12.15
N PRO A 38 -6.02 4.88 12.11
CA PRO A 38 -6.23 6.30 12.36
C PRO A 38 -7.30 6.89 11.44
N LEU A 39 -8.07 7.85 11.96
CA LEU A 39 -9.14 8.55 11.21
C LEU A 39 -8.66 9.15 9.87
N ARG A 40 -7.39 9.57 9.82
CA ARG A 40 -6.76 10.11 8.61
C ARG A 40 -6.71 9.08 7.47
N LEU A 41 -6.43 7.83 7.82
CA LEU A 41 -6.41 6.74 6.86
C LEU A 41 -7.84 6.28 6.59
N TRP A 42 -8.70 6.17 7.60
CA TRP A 42 -10.06 5.68 7.43
C TRP A 42 -11.08 6.61 8.10
N TRP A 43 -11.80 7.39 7.29
CA TRP A 43 -12.73 8.45 7.75
C TRP A 43 -14.08 7.92 8.27
N HIS A 44 -14.22 6.61 8.46
CA HIS A 44 -15.42 5.99 9.01
C HIS A 44 -15.38 5.95 10.56
N PRO A 45 -16.52 5.99 11.27
CA PRO A 45 -16.53 5.87 12.73
C PRO A 45 -16.03 4.50 13.22
N GLN A 46 -16.40 3.42 12.54
CA GLN A 46 -15.87 2.08 12.80
C GLN A 46 -14.59 1.87 11.99
N ARG A 47 -13.45 1.81 12.69
CA ARG A 47 -12.10 1.72 12.09
C ARG A 47 -11.32 0.46 12.48
N ALA A 48 -11.99 -0.49 13.13
CA ALA A 48 -11.41 -1.78 13.47
C ALA A 48 -11.48 -2.72 12.27
N PHE A 49 -10.32 -3.27 11.89
CA PHE A 49 -10.14 -4.25 10.84
C PHE A 49 -9.70 -5.57 11.46
N ASP A 50 -10.44 -6.65 11.21
CA ASP A 50 -10.00 -7.99 11.56
C ASP A 50 -9.15 -8.56 10.43
N LEU A 51 -7.83 -8.63 10.64
CA LEU A 51 -6.88 -9.13 9.64
C LEU A 51 -6.95 -10.65 9.44
N GLY A 52 -7.67 -11.36 10.31
CA GLY A 52 -8.05 -12.76 10.07
C GLY A 52 -9.10 -12.90 8.96
N GLN A 53 -9.86 -11.83 8.68
CA GLN A 53 -10.82 -11.80 7.58
C GLN A 53 -10.16 -11.28 6.31
N HIS A 54 -10.02 -12.14 5.30
CA HIS A 54 -9.31 -11.83 4.05
C HIS A 54 -9.81 -10.53 3.39
N THR A 55 -11.12 -10.34 3.29
CA THR A 55 -11.71 -9.13 2.70
C THR A 55 -11.34 -7.86 3.49
N MET A 56 -11.30 -7.92 4.82
CA MET A 56 -10.94 -6.77 5.65
C MET A 56 -9.44 -6.46 5.55
N LEU A 57 -8.59 -7.50 5.43
CA LEU A 57 -7.17 -7.34 5.15
C LEU A 57 -6.95 -6.59 3.83
N LEU A 58 -7.62 -7.02 2.74
CA LEU A 58 -7.53 -6.35 1.44
C LEU A 58 -7.96 -4.89 1.53
N TRP A 59 -9.11 -4.60 2.17
CA TRP A 59 -9.60 -3.24 2.33
C TRP A 59 -8.66 -2.35 3.14
N MET A 60 -8.08 -2.88 4.22
CA MET A 60 -7.11 -2.13 5.01
C MET A 60 -5.89 -1.77 4.15
N TYR A 61 -5.36 -2.73 3.39
CA TYR A 61 -4.18 -2.53 2.54
C TYR A 61 -4.46 -1.54 1.41
N GLU A 62 -5.57 -1.71 0.69
CA GLU A 62 -6.01 -0.77 -0.36
C GLU A 62 -6.12 0.66 0.16
N ASN A 63 -6.70 0.80 1.35
CA ASN A 63 -6.94 2.09 1.95
C ASN A 63 -5.63 2.76 2.40
N VAL A 64 -4.75 2.03 3.10
CA VAL A 64 -3.43 2.54 3.50
C VAL A 64 -2.62 2.96 2.27
N LEU A 65 -2.60 2.16 1.21
CA LEU A 65 -1.86 2.48 -0.03
C LEU A 65 -2.40 3.73 -0.76
N ARG A 66 -3.69 4.03 -0.59
CA ARG A 66 -4.34 5.20 -1.21
C ARG A 66 -4.21 6.46 -0.37
N GLU A 67 -4.25 6.30 0.95
CA GLU A 67 -4.44 7.42 1.88
C GLU A 67 -3.14 7.85 2.60
N ALA A 68 -2.14 6.97 2.68
CA ALA A 68 -0.87 7.28 3.31
C ALA A 68 -0.18 8.47 2.63
N ILE A 69 0.31 9.38 3.47
CA ILE A 69 1.09 10.57 3.08
C ILE A 69 2.50 10.54 3.68
N ARG A 70 2.79 9.58 4.55
CA ARG A 70 4.13 9.34 5.13
C ARG A 70 4.52 7.88 4.99
N VAL A 71 5.82 7.62 4.82
CA VAL A 71 6.33 6.24 4.76
C VAL A 71 6.12 5.51 6.08
N ASP A 72 6.15 6.22 7.22
CA ASP A 72 5.91 5.60 8.53
C ASP A 72 4.50 5.01 8.63
N GLU A 73 3.48 5.66 8.03
CA GLU A 73 2.12 5.10 7.97
C GLU A 73 2.08 3.79 7.18
N LEU A 74 2.92 3.64 6.14
CA LEU A 74 3.07 2.37 5.42
C LEU A 74 3.74 1.32 6.30
N ARG A 75 4.81 1.69 7.02
CA ARG A 75 5.57 0.78 7.89
C ARG A 75 4.75 0.25 9.04
N ASP A 76 3.89 1.10 9.61
CA ASP A 76 3.07 0.77 10.77
C ASP A 76 1.89 -0.17 10.42
N HIS A 77 1.43 -0.15 9.17
CA HIS A 77 0.18 -0.83 8.78
C HIS A 77 0.37 -1.93 7.72
N LEU A 78 1.44 -1.92 6.93
CA LEU A 78 1.67 -2.91 5.89
C LEU A 78 2.81 -3.85 6.28
N ASP A 79 2.65 -5.13 5.98
CA ASP A 79 3.73 -6.12 5.98
C ASP A 79 4.15 -6.44 4.54
N GLY A 80 5.45 -6.49 4.30
CA GLY A 80 5.99 -6.67 2.94
C GLY A 80 5.64 -8.03 2.33
N GLY A 81 5.71 -9.10 3.11
CA GLY A 81 5.41 -10.45 2.63
C GLY A 81 3.92 -10.62 2.30
N THR A 82 3.06 -10.11 3.18
CA THR A 82 1.61 -10.07 3.01
C THR A 82 1.24 -9.21 1.81
N LEU A 83 1.85 -8.03 1.66
CA LEU A 83 1.60 -7.15 0.51
C LEU A 83 1.90 -7.85 -0.81
N VAL A 84 3.03 -8.56 -0.92
CA VAL A 84 3.36 -9.35 -2.14
C VAL A 84 2.29 -10.40 -2.42
N ARG A 85 1.85 -11.12 -1.37
CA ARG A 85 0.83 -12.18 -1.50
C ARG A 85 -0.50 -11.63 -1.99
N VAL A 86 -0.99 -10.53 -1.44
CA VAL A 86 -2.32 -9.98 -1.75
C VAL A 86 -2.33 -9.00 -2.92
N TRP A 87 -1.17 -8.52 -3.40
CA TRP A 87 -1.05 -7.53 -4.46
C TRP A 87 -1.92 -7.76 -5.71
N PRO A 88 -2.07 -9.01 -6.23
CA PRO A 88 -2.92 -9.29 -7.38
C PRO A 88 -4.41 -9.06 -7.13
N GLU A 89 -4.84 -9.12 -5.87
CA GLU A 89 -6.25 -9.02 -5.45
C GLU A 89 -6.66 -7.58 -5.15
N LEU A 90 -5.70 -6.67 -4.87
CA LEU A 90 -6.00 -5.30 -4.46
C LEU A 90 -6.62 -4.45 -5.58
N ASN A 91 -7.72 -3.77 -5.28
CA ASN A 91 -8.37 -2.81 -6.15
C ASN A 91 -7.77 -1.39 -5.99
N LEU A 92 -6.62 -1.17 -6.62
CA LEU A 92 -5.87 0.08 -6.52
C LEU A 92 -6.09 1.02 -7.70
N PRO A 93 -6.04 2.35 -7.49
CA PRO A 93 -5.93 3.30 -8.59
C PRO A 93 -4.71 2.97 -9.46
N ARG A 94 -4.86 3.08 -10.78
CA ARG A 94 -3.80 2.74 -11.75
C ARG A 94 -2.46 3.40 -11.42
N ALA A 95 -2.48 4.65 -10.97
CA ALA A 95 -1.27 5.39 -10.61
C ALA A 95 -0.58 4.84 -9.35
N VAL A 96 -1.34 4.43 -8.32
CA VAL A 96 -0.79 3.77 -7.11
C VAL A 96 -0.12 2.46 -7.51
N ARG A 97 -0.84 1.62 -8.27
CA ARG A 97 -0.33 0.34 -8.76
C ARG A 97 0.96 0.52 -9.57
N ALA A 98 0.97 1.45 -10.51
CA ALA A 98 2.14 1.74 -11.34
C ALA A 98 3.36 2.22 -10.53
N ALA A 99 3.16 3.11 -9.56
CA ALA A 99 4.24 3.64 -8.72
C ALA A 99 4.91 2.54 -7.89
N TRP A 100 4.10 1.71 -7.23
CA TRP A 100 4.59 0.61 -6.40
C TRP A 100 5.29 -0.46 -7.23
N GLU A 101 4.74 -0.84 -8.38
CA GLU A 101 5.37 -1.82 -9.27
C GLU A 101 6.66 -1.31 -9.94
N ALA A 102 6.72 -0.01 -10.26
CA ALA A 102 7.94 0.61 -10.77
C ALA A 102 9.08 0.55 -9.74
N ARG A 103 8.74 0.73 -8.45
CA ARG A 103 9.72 0.67 -7.35
C ARG A 103 10.04 -0.76 -6.88
N HIS A 104 9.07 -1.66 -6.97
CA HIS A 104 9.15 -3.04 -6.51
C HIS A 104 8.69 -4.02 -7.61
N PRO A 105 9.58 -4.36 -8.57
CA PRO A 105 9.23 -5.23 -9.70
C PRO A 105 8.68 -6.61 -9.31
N GLN A 106 9.00 -7.11 -8.11
CA GLN A 106 8.46 -8.36 -7.58
C GLN A 106 6.94 -8.34 -7.38
N LEU A 107 6.31 -7.18 -7.21
CA LEU A 107 4.85 -7.05 -7.14
C LEU A 107 4.16 -7.41 -8.48
N ARG A 108 4.87 -7.29 -9.60
CA ARG A 108 4.36 -7.74 -10.92
C ARG A 108 4.47 -9.24 -11.11
N LYS A 109 5.38 -9.89 -10.39
CA LYS A 109 5.62 -11.33 -10.54
C LYS A 109 4.48 -12.03 -9.81
N ARG A 110 3.56 -12.64 -10.56
CA ARG A 110 2.64 -13.63 -9.98
C ARG A 110 3.50 -14.67 -9.25
N VAL A 111 3.28 -14.84 -7.96
CA VAL A 111 3.64 -16.10 -7.31
C VAL A 111 2.80 -17.15 -8.04
N ALA A 112 3.46 -17.99 -8.83
CA ALA A 112 2.81 -19.18 -9.34
C ALA A 112 2.41 -20.01 -8.11
N ALA A 113 1.11 -20.27 -7.98
CA ALA A 113 0.59 -21.23 -7.02
C ALA A 113 1.06 -22.64 -7.41
#